data_AF-A0A2S6EAQ9-F1
#
_entry.id   AF-A0A2S6EAQ9-F1
#
_cell.length_a   1.000
_cell.length_b   1.000
_cell.length_c   1.000
_cell.angle_alpha   90.00
_cell.angle_beta   90.00
_cell.angle_gamma   90.00
#
_symmetry.space_group_name_H-M   'P 1'
#
loop_
_entity.id
_entity.type
_entity.pdbx_description
1 polymer ?
#
loop_
_entity_poly.entity_id
_entity_poly.type
_entity_poly.pdbx_seq_one_letter_code
_entity_poly.pdbx_strand_id
1 'polypeptide(L)'
;MPKYNIYTKIESNVSAVDLFYDLNVYRTDASNKKHILLSVAQQPVTSNYQTQSHETNDTEDGLSVIYIMEMNLYRKHGGKLFSVLSSPAKKMYTLGEMASGQAYSKNKRENVCYFETKAQTKPVNDNGDDNIHSVQITCIPRFFVALEHPIGDPLDPFTKNSIKSELDARKAASLLGPEGEYYPNQYYSMLCGPAAFYYCLMMDRYDVYEQLVWDLWNHGKATLGSFLLQPSTSTMKVNDLFSGASHPRVSAVDWITMASLRDSSNNLLKYESVGDKVSAITLWGDIEKWMLNAGAQKIFSNISLYHSSLSDICKLNSLMCNDVHIFSLISAGMLQQGANVPFKDHWIVWDGKLKLVNGGSITNETSLEELVSLRLFSWGEVKDNSLRVSLKLGEFLNHTFGGMVFTKIS
;
A
#
# COMPACT_ATOMS: atom_id res chain seq x y z
N MET A 1 -23.34 19.11 3.37
CA MET A 1 -22.39 18.10 2.86
C MET A 1 -23.18 16.84 2.54
N PRO A 2 -22.76 16.02 1.56
CA PRO A 2 -23.48 14.79 1.24
C PRO A 2 -23.35 13.75 2.36
N LYS A 3 -24.43 13.01 2.56
CA LYS A 3 -24.46 11.77 3.33
C LYS A 3 -24.75 10.61 2.40
N TYR A 4 -24.25 9.44 2.75
CA TYR A 4 -24.39 8.24 1.95
C TYR A 4 -25.01 7.13 2.77
N ASN A 5 -25.69 6.20 2.10
CA ASN A 5 -26.24 5.02 2.73
C ASN A 5 -25.31 3.84 2.43
N ILE A 6 -24.67 3.30 3.46
CA ILE A 6 -23.72 2.19 3.34
C ILE A 6 -24.38 0.91 3.83
N TYR A 7 -24.21 -0.16 3.06
CA TYR A 7 -24.50 -1.53 3.47
C TYR A 7 -23.57 -2.48 2.73
N THR A 8 -23.40 -3.69 3.26
CA THR A 8 -22.62 -4.76 2.65
C THR A 8 -23.30 -6.11 2.89
N LYS A 9 -22.68 -7.18 2.41
CA LYS A 9 -23.21 -8.56 2.49
C LYS A 9 -22.23 -9.45 3.24
N ILE A 10 -22.77 -10.40 4.00
CA ILE A 10 -22.02 -11.49 4.61
C ILE A 10 -22.36 -12.82 3.97
N GLU A 11 -21.48 -13.81 4.13
CA GLU A 11 -21.75 -15.18 3.68
C GLU A 11 -21.78 -16.11 4.89
N SER A 12 -22.89 -16.82 5.07
CA SER A 12 -23.07 -17.72 6.19
C SER A 12 -24.11 -18.79 5.91
N ASN A 13 -24.00 -19.93 6.60
CA ASN A 13 -25.04 -20.96 6.69
C ASN A 13 -25.81 -20.92 8.02
N VAL A 14 -25.44 -20.01 8.93
CA VAL A 14 -26.14 -19.76 10.19
C VAL A 14 -27.36 -18.89 9.91
N SER A 15 -28.41 -19.05 10.70
CA SER A 15 -29.63 -18.23 10.54
C SER A 15 -29.31 -16.74 10.71
N ALA A 16 -29.76 -15.90 9.77
CA ALA A 16 -29.47 -14.46 9.81
C ALA A 16 -29.98 -13.77 11.08
N VAL A 17 -31.09 -14.23 11.66
CA VAL A 17 -31.65 -13.69 12.93
C VAL A 17 -30.74 -13.89 14.14
N ASP A 18 -29.77 -14.81 14.01
CA ASP A 18 -28.78 -15.11 15.03
C ASP A 18 -27.44 -14.42 14.77
N LEU A 19 -27.35 -13.61 13.72
CA LEU A 19 -26.12 -12.91 13.35
C LEU A 19 -26.27 -11.41 13.61
N PHE A 20 -25.25 -10.86 14.27
CA PHE A 20 -25.14 -9.45 14.60
C PHE A 20 -23.78 -8.93 14.17
N TYR A 21 -23.63 -7.64 13.94
CA TYR A 21 -22.36 -7.06 13.50
C TYR A 21 -22.09 -5.70 14.13
N ASP A 22 -20.81 -5.41 14.27
CA ASP A 22 -20.29 -4.05 14.40
C ASP A 22 -19.75 -3.64 13.03
N LEU A 23 -20.04 -2.42 12.58
CA LEU A 23 -19.54 -1.88 11.32
C LEU A 23 -18.94 -0.50 11.55
N ASN A 24 -17.64 -0.38 11.28
CA ASN A 24 -16.91 0.88 11.27
C ASN A 24 -16.44 1.17 9.85
N VAL A 25 -16.65 2.40 9.39
CA VAL A 25 -16.10 2.90 8.13
C VAL A 25 -15.28 4.13 8.46
N TYR A 26 -14.00 4.11 8.09
CA TYR A 26 -13.07 5.18 8.47
C TYR A 26 -11.92 5.31 7.49
N ARG A 27 -11.22 6.43 7.55
CA ARG A 27 -9.88 6.60 6.98
C ARG A 27 -8.95 7.14 8.04
N THR A 28 -7.65 6.99 7.87
CA THR A 28 -6.66 7.71 8.68
C THR A 28 -6.00 8.82 7.88
N ASP A 29 -5.58 9.90 8.53
CA ASP A 29 -4.68 10.87 7.91
C ASP A 29 -3.20 10.53 8.16
N ALA A 30 -2.29 11.39 7.69
CA ALA A 30 -0.84 11.23 7.84
C ALA A 30 -0.37 11.16 9.31
N SER A 31 -1.17 11.63 10.28
CA SER A 31 -0.90 11.49 11.72
C SER A 31 -1.45 10.18 12.30
N ASN A 32 -1.94 9.28 11.44
CA ASN A 32 -2.74 8.10 11.79
C ASN A 32 -4.01 8.42 12.60
N LYS A 33 -4.49 9.67 12.58
CA LYS A 33 -5.75 10.02 13.24
C LYS A 33 -6.91 9.43 12.45
N LYS A 34 -7.76 8.66 13.14
CA LYS A 34 -8.95 8.01 12.56
C LYS A 34 -10.07 9.02 12.36
N HIS A 35 -10.55 9.15 11.13
CA HIS A 35 -11.73 9.93 10.74
C HIS A 35 -12.88 8.96 10.46
N ILE A 36 -13.88 8.95 11.35
CA ILE A 36 -14.98 7.98 11.32
C ILE A 36 -16.11 8.52 10.45
N LEU A 37 -16.40 7.81 9.36
CA LEU A 37 -17.55 8.08 8.49
C LEU A 37 -18.82 7.37 8.98
N LEU A 38 -18.68 6.16 9.53
CA LEU A 38 -19.78 5.39 10.10
C LEU A 38 -19.26 4.53 11.26
N SER A 39 -20.04 4.42 12.32
CA SER A 39 -19.81 3.45 13.40
C SER A 39 -21.13 3.01 13.99
N VAL A 40 -21.44 1.72 13.87
CA VAL A 40 -22.62 1.09 14.45
C VAL A 40 -22.22 -0.21 15.13
N ALA A 41 -22.88 -0.51 16.24
CA ALA A 41 -22.57 -1.68 17.06
C ALA A 41 -23.79 -2.59 17.19
N GLN A 42 -23.52 -3.90 17.24
CA GLN A 42 -24.46 -4.98 17.52
C GLN A 42 -25.77 -4.87 16.73
N GLN A 43 -25.66 -4.53 15.45
CA GLN A 43 -26.80 -4.44 14.55
C GLN A 43 -27.18 -5.84 14.05
N PRO A 44 -28.47 -6.20 14.00
CA PRO A 44 -28.88 -7.48 13.43
C PRO A 44 -28.65 -7.52 11.92
N VAL A 45 -28.23 -8.68 11.43
CA VAL A 45 -28.16 -8.98 9.99
C VAL A 45 -29.57 -9.21 9.45
N THR A 46 -29.83 -8.72 8.25
CA THR A 46 -31.12 -8.89 7.57
C THR A 46 -31.27 -10.30 6.98
N SER A 47 -32.50 -10.72 6.67
CA SER A 47 -32.80 -12.10 6.23
C SER A 47 -32.12 -12.53 4.93
N ASN A 48 -31.63 -11.59 4.12
CA ASN A 48 -30.88 -11.85 2.89
C ASN A 48 -29.34 -11.79 3.09
N TYR A 49 -28.88 -11.85 4.35
CA TYR A 49 -27.48 -11.76 4.76
C TYR A 49 -26.81 -10.43 4.43
N GLN A 50 -27.57 -9.34 4.42
CA GLN A 50 -27.03 -7.98 4.32
C GLN A 50 -26.99 -7.29 5.67
N THR A 51 -26.04 -6.38 5.84
CA THR A 51 -26.16 -5.37 6.88
C THR A 51 -27.39 -4.50 6.61
N GLN A 52 -27.95 -3.87 7.64
CA GLN A 52 -28.89 -2.78 7.43
C GLN A 52 -28.21 -1.64 6.67
N SER A 53 -29.03 -0.81 6.03
CA SER A 53 -28.58 0.43 5.41
C SER A 53 -28.37 1.49 6.48
N HIS A 54 -27.16 2.01 6.57
CA HIS A 54 -26.77 3.01 7.56
C HIS A 54 -26.35 4.31 6.89
N GLU A 55 -26.94 5.41 7.34
CA GLU A 55 -26.54 6.76 6.91
C GLU A 55 -25.17 7.11 7.52
N THR A 56 -24.27 7.66 6.71
CA THR A 56 -22.97 8.14 7.17
C THR A 56 -23.06 9.48 7.90
N ASN A 57 -22.00 9.82 8.62
CA ASN A 57 -21.70 11.21 8.93
C ASN A 57 -21.50 12.03 7.65
N ASP A 58 -21.63 13.35 7.78
CA ASP A 58 -21.29 14.30 6.71
C ASP A 58 -19.81 14.18 6.33
N THR A 59 -19.51 14.25 5.04
CA THR A 59 -18.13 14.28 4.54
C THR A 59 -17.98 15.18 3.32
N GLU A 60 -16.83 15.83 3.19
CA GLU A 60 -16.42 16.62 2.01
C GLU A 60 -15.55 15.81 1.05
N ASP A 61 -15.28 14.55 1.38
CA ASP A 61 -14.38 13.70 0.60
C ASP A 61 -14.95 13.41 -0.79
N GLY A 62 -14.05 13.42 -1.78
CA GLY A 62 -14.38 12.99 -3.14
C GLY A 62 -14.67 11.49 -3.22
N LEU A 63 -15.42 11.08 -4.24
CA LEU A 63 -15.82 9.67 -4.42
C LEU A 63 -14.64 8.71 -4.63
N SER A 64 -13.46 9.21 -5.00
CA SER A 64 -12.23 8.42 -5.17
C SER A 64 -11.51 8.13 -3.85
N VAL A 65 -11.86 8.79 -2.75
CA VAL A 65 -11.20 8.62 -1.45
C VAL A 65 -11.42 7.21 -0.94
N ILE A 66 -10.34 6.56 -0.50
CA ILE A 66 -10.37 5.18 -0.01
C ILE A 66 -10.67 5.19 1.48
N TYR A 67 -11.60 4.34 1.89
CA TYR A 67 -11.99 4.07 3.26
C TYR A 67 -11.74 2.60 3.62
N ILE A 68 -11.39 2.38 4.88
CA ILE A 68 -11.38 1.07 5.52
C ILE A 68 -12.77 0.78 6.07
N MET A 69 -13.41 -0.24 5.53
CA MET A 69 -14.57 -0.89 6.12
C MET A 69 -14.08 -2.01 7.04
N GLU A 70 -14.34 -1.86 8.33
CA GLU A 70 -13.99 -2.81 9.38
C GLU A 70 -15.28 -3.39 9.97
N MET A 71 -15.41 -4.71 9.94
CA MET A 71 -16.60 -5.41 10.42
C MET A 71 -16.23 -6.53 11.39
N ASN A 72 -16.86 -6.51 12.56
CA ASN A 72 -16.85 -7.65 13.47
C ASN A 72 -18.19 -8.37 13.41
N LEU A 73 -18.18 -9.71 13.37
CA LEU A 73 -19.39 -10.51 13.29
C LEU A 73 -19.60 -11.26 14.61
N TYR A 74 -20.86 -11.34 15.04
CA TYR A 74 -21.29 -11.97 16.27
C TYR A 74 -22.35 -13.04 16.00
N ARG A 75 -22.22 -14.14 16.73
CA ARG A 75 -23.24 -15.19 16.84
C ARG A 75 -24.01 -15.02 18.13
N LYS A 76 -25.34 -14.89 18.03
CA LYS A 76 -26.26 -14.93 19.17
C LYS A 76 -26.49 -16.38 19.58
N HIS A 77 -26.10 -16.77 20.79
CA HIS A 77 -26.35 -18.10 21.34
C HIS A 77 -26.75 -17.99 22.82
N GLY A 78 -27.85 -18.64 23.23
CA GLY A 78 -28.35 -18.55 24.60
C GLY A 78 -28.64 -17.11 25.07
N GLY A 79 -29.09 -16.24 24.16
CA GLY A 79 -29.36 -14.82 24.44
C GLY A 79 -28.13 -13.92 24.54
N LYS A 80 -26.90 -14.45 24.39
CA LYS A 80 -25.64 -13.69 24.43
C LYS A 80 -25.01 -13.61 23.04
N LEU A 81 -24.27 -12.54 22.77
CA LEU A 81 -23.50 -12.35 21.55
C LEU A 81 -22.04 -12.78 21.76
N PHE A 82 -21.52 -13.58 20.85
CA PHE A 82 -20.13 -14.04 20.84
C PHE A 82 -19.46 -13.62 19.54
N SER A 83 -18.29 -12.97 19.62
CA SER A 83 -17.49 -12.65 18.44
C SER A 83 -17.06 -13.95 17.76
N VAL A 84 -17.32 -14.08 16.46
CA VAL A 84 -16.93 -15.27 15.68
C VAL A 84 -15.61 -15.09 14.95
N LEU A 85 -15.10 -13.86 14.93
CA LEU A 85 -13.81 -13.51 14.38
C LEU A 85 -12.81 -13.30 15.51
N SER A 86 -11.56 -13.72 15.30
CA SER A 86 -10.43 -13.44 16.20
C SER A 86 -10.00 -11.97 16.15
N SER A 87 -10.26 -11.30 15.03
CA SER A 87 -10.11 -9.86 14.85
C SER A 87 -11.14 -9.37 13.82
N PRO A 88 -11.58 -8.10 13.89
CA PRO A 88 -12.46 -7.54 12.86
C PRO A 88 -11.86 -7.71 11.46
N ALA A 89 -12.71 -8.05 10.50
CA ALA A 89 -12.32 -8.11 9.10
C ALA A 89 -12.24 -6.70 8.52
N LYS A 90 -11.19 -6.41 7.75
CA LYS A 90 -10.97 -5.09 7.15
C LYS A 90 -10.92 -5.19 5.64
N LYS A 91 -11.49 -4.20 4.96
CA LYS A 91 -11.53 -4.10 3.50
C LYS A 91 -11.48 -2.66 3.02
N MET A 92 -10.88 -2.45 1.84
CA MET A 92 -10.80 -1.14 1.20
C MET A 92 -11.91 -0.94 0.17
N TYR A 93 -12.59 0.20 0.29
CA TYR A 93 -13.54 0.68 -0.70
C TYR A 93 -13.34 2.16 -0.93
N THR A 94 -13.49 2.60 -2.17
CA THR A 94 -13.68 4.02 -2.44
C THR A 94 -15.03 4.48 -1.90
N LEU A 95 -15.16 5.76 -1.56
CA LEU A 95 -16.45 6.34 -1.16
C LEU A 95 -17.52 6.13 -2.24
N GLY A 96 -17.16 6.22 -3.52
CA GLY A 96 -18.06 5.95 -4.64
C GLY A 96 -18.56 4.50 -4.70
N GLU A 97 -17.70 3.52 -4.40
CA GLU A 97 -18.12 2.12 -4.31
C GLU A 97 -19.10 1.92 -3.15
N MET A 98 -18.85 2.54 -1.99
CA MET A 98 -19.75 2.42 -0.85
C MET A 98 -21.10 3.10 -1.10
N ALA A 99 -21.07 4.32 -1.65
CA ALA A 99 -22.25 5.12 -1.96
C ALA A 99 -23.16 4.48 -3.02
N SER A 100 -22.59 3.72 -3.95
CA SER A 100 -23.34 3.03 -5.01
C SER A 100 -23.85 1.64 -4.60
N GLY A 101 -23.64 1.22 -3.36
CA GLY A 101 -23.96 -0.14 -2.89
C GLY A 101 -23.05 -1.23 -3.49
N GLN A 102 -21.94 -0.83 -4.11
CA GLN A 102 -20.89 -1.70 -4.65
C GLN A 102 -19.81 -2.05 -3.61
N ALA A 103 -20.05 -1.75 -2.34
CA ALA A 103 -19.30 -2.32 -1.21
C ALA A 103 -19.41 -3.85 -1.10
N TYR A 104 -20.04 -4.50 -2.08
CA TYR A 104 -20.07 -5.93 -2.33
C TYR A 104 -19.81 -6.19 -3.82
N SER A 105 -18.71 -6.86 -4.18
CA SER A 105 -18.41 -7.20 -5.59
C SER A 105 -17.94 -8.64 -5.74
N LYS A 106 -18.34 -9.31 -6.83
CA LYS A 106 -17.91 -10.69 -7.14
C LYS A 106 -16.40 -10.79 -7.43
N ASN A 107 -15.78 -9.69 -7.85
CA ASN A 107 -14.36 -9.60 -8.18
C ASN A 107 -13.51 -9.41 -6.90
N LYS A 108 -14.04 -8.62 -5.94
CA LYS A 108 -13.56 -8.49 -4.55
C LYS A 108 -14.17 -9.63 -3.71
N ARG A 109 -13.78 -10.86 -3.99
CA ARG A 109 -14.32 -12.09 -3.36
C ARG A 109 -13.90 -12.17 -1.88
N GLU A 110 -14.47 -11.31 -1.03
CA GLU A 110 -13.93 -10.98 0.31
C GLU A 110 -15.01 -10.47 1.29
N ASN A 111 -16.24 -11.01 1.23
CA ASN A 111 -17.20 -10.77 2.30
C ASN A 111 -16.71 -11.43 3.60
N VAL A 112 -17.15 -10.90 4.74
CA VAL A 112 -17.02 -11.62 6.00
C VAL A 112 -17.82 -12.91 5.90
N CYS A 113 -17.11 -14.02 6.06
CA CYS A 113 -17.66 -15.36 5.98
C CYS A 113 -17.68 -15.99 7.37
N TYR A 114 -18.80 -16.61 7.72
CA TYR A 114 -18.89 -17.41 8.94
C TYR A 114 -19.78 -18.62 8.72
N PHE A 115 -19.25 -19.81 8.95
CA PHE A 115 -20.00 -21.04 8.75
C PHE A 115 -19.88 -21.92 10.00
N GLU A 116 -21.00 -22.49 10.42
CA GLU A 116 -21.06 -23.50 11.49
C GLU A 116 -21.28 -24.89 10.87
N THR A 117 -20.69 -25.92 11.49
CA THR A 117 -21.07 -27.29 11.14
C THR A 117 -22.49 -27.57 11.60
N LYS A 118 -23.25 -28.34 10.80
CA LYS A 118 -24.58 -28.82 11.20
C LYS A 118 -24.51 -30.06 12.10
N ALA A 119 -23.32 -30.66 12.24
CA ALA A 119 -23.13 -31.84 13.07
C ALA A 119 -23.12 -31.45 14.56
N GLN A 120 -23.85 -32.21 15.38
CA GLN A 120 -23.90 -32.04 16.83
C GLN A 120 -23.28 -33.26 17.51
N THR A 121 -22.35 -33.02 18.42
CA THR A 121 -21.79 -34.08 19.24
C THR A 121 -22.77 -34.52 20.33
N LYS A 122 -22.88 -35.82 20.59
CA LYS A 122 -23.63 -36.44 21.70
C LYS A 122 -22.72 -37.28 22.61
N PRO A 123 -23.05 -37.51 23.89
CA PRO A 123 -22.29 -38.45 24.72
C PRO A 123 -22.22 -39.84 24.08
N VAL A 124 -21.05 -40.48 24.10
CA VAL A 124 -20.88 -41.85 23.61
C VAL A 124 -21.49 -42.81 24.64
N ASN A 125 -22.47 -43.59 24.22
CA ASN A 125 -23.12 -44.65 24.98
C ASN A 125 -22.24 -45.93 25.00
N ASP A 126 -22.42 -46.81 26.00
CA ASP A 126 -21.62 -48.03 26.23
C ASP A 126 -21.53 -49.00 25.02
N ASN A 127 -22.39 -48.81 24.02
CA ASN A 127 -22.43 -49.58 22.77
C ASN A 127 -21.51 -49.03 21.66
N GLY A 128 -20.79 -47.93 21.89
CA GLY A 128 -19.73 -47.45 20.99
C GLY A 128 -20.19 -46.83 19.67
N ASP A 129 -21.41 -46.27 19.60
CA ASP A 129 -21.86 -45.56 18.39
C ASP A 129 -20.91 -44.40 18.05
N ASP A 130 -20.37 -44.36 16.83
CA ASP A 130 -19.45 -43.32 16.37
C ASP A 130 -20.08 -41.92 16.47
N ASN A 131 -19.57 -41.10 17.40
CA ASN A 131 -19.91 -39.67 17.55
C ASN A 131 -18.77 -38.75 17.06
N ILE A 132 -17.95 -39.26 16.14
CA ILE A 132 -16.84 -38.51 15.57
C ILE A 132 -17.33 -37.84 14.28
N HIS A 133 -17.33 -36.51 14.27
CA HIS A 133 -17.67 -35.73 13.09
C HIS A 133 -16.42 -35.07 12.51
N SER A 134 -16.08 -35.44 11.28
CA SER A 134 -14.97 -34.81 10.55
C SER A 134 -15.43 -33.52 9.89
N VAL A 135 -14.76 -32.41 10.22
CA VAL A 135 -14.93 -31.12 9.54
C VAL A 135 -13.72 -30.88 8.66
N GLN A 136 -13.93 -30.72 7.36
CA GLN A 136 -12.86 -30.31 6.46
C GLN A 136 -12.76 -28.78 6.47
N ILE A 137 -11.65 -28.26 7.01
CA ILE A 137 -11.30 -26.85 6.90
C ILE A 137 -10.41 -26.70 5.66
N THR A 138 -10.91 -26.06 4.61
CA THR A 138 -10.09 -25.71 3.45
C THR A 138 -9.25 -24.50 3.81
N CYS A 139 -7.97 -24.72 4.13
CA CYS A 139 -7.01 -23.62 4.25
C CYS A 139 -6.58 -23.19 2.85
N ILE A 140 -6.73 -21.90 2.54
CA ILE A 140 -6.16 -21.33 1.33
C ILE A 140 -4.62 -21.41 1.47
N PRO A 141 -3.89 -21.95 0.47
CA PRO A 141 -2.43 -21.96 0.52
C PRO A 141 -1.87 -20.55 0.67
N ARG A 142 -0.78 -20.38 1.42
CA ARG A 142 -0.08 -19.09 1.49
C ARG A 142 0.38 -18.68 0.09
N PHE A 143 0.01 -17.48 -0.33
CA PHE A 143 0.31 -16.99 -1.68
C PHE A 143 1.80 -16.69 -1.83
N PHE A 144 2.37 -15.87 -0.93
CA PHE A 144 3.79 -15.51 -0.97
C PHE A 144 4.66 -16.58 -0.30
N VAL A 145 5.64 -17.09 -1.04
CA VAL A 145 6.62 -18.09 -0.58
C VAL A 145 7.96 -17.81 -1.25
N ALA A 146 9.03 -17.77 -0.46
CA ALA A 146 10.39 -17.86 -0.98
C ALA A 146 10.71 -19.34 -1.21
N LEU A 147 11.00 -19.74 -2.44
CA LEU A 147 11.29 -21.15 -2.75
C LEU A 147 12.62 -21.61 -2.12
N GLU A 148 13.54 -20.67 -1.84
CA GLU A 148 14.79 -20.91 -1.11
C GLU A 148 14.53 -21.26 0.37
N HIS A 149 13.50 -20.66 0.98
CA HIS A 149 13.09 -20.85 2.38
C HIS A 149 11.56 -21.00 2.48
N PRO A 150 11.03 -22.21 2.20
CA PRO A 150 9.60 -22.45 2.09
C PRO A 150 8.87 -22.42 3.44
N ILE A 151 7.55 -22.63 3.42
CA ILE A 151 6.70 -22.64 4.62
C ILE A 151 7.27 -23.62 5.66
N GLY A 152 7.54 -23.12 6.87
CA GLY A 152 8.08 -23.91 7.98
C GLY A 152 9.59 -23.88 8.11
N ASP A 153 10.31 -23.29 7.15
CA ASP A 153 11.73 -22.99 7.28
C ASP A 153 11.96 -21.87 8.31
N PRO A 154 12.96 -21.97 9.22
CA PRO A 154 13.29 -20.91 10.17
C PRO A 154 13.61 -19.54 9.53
N LEU A 155 14.05 -19.53 8.27
CA LEU A 155 14.37 -18.33 7.49
C LEU A 155 13.23 -17.88 6.57
N ASP A 156 12.05 -18.47 6.68
CA ASP A 156 10.86 -18.06 5.93
C ASP A 156 10.54 -16.57 6.17
N PRO A 157 10.67 -15.70 5.17
CA PRO A 157 10.48 -14.26 5.37
C PRO A 157 8.98 -13.88 5.39
N PHE A 158 8.10 -14.77 4.91
CA PHE A 158 6.67 -14.49 4.73
C PHE A 158 5.81 -15.05 5.86
N THR A 159 6.37 -15.28 7.05
CA THR A 159 5.56 -15.60 8.23
C THR A 159 4.69 -14.41 8.62
N LYS A 160 3.51 -14.67 9.19
CA LYS A 160 2.61 -13.61 9.68
C LYS A 160 3.29 -12.68 10.68
N ASN A 161 4.18 -13.22 11.53
CA ASN A 161 4.90 -12.45 12.54
C ASN A 161 5.95 -11.54 11.89
N SER A 162 6.69 -12.03 10.89
CA SER A 162 7.65 -11.21 10.13
C SER A 162 6.94 -10.04 9.47
N ILE A 163 5.85 -10.30 8.75
CA ILE A 163 5.03 -9.26 8.10
C ILE A 163 4.50 -8.25 9.13
N LYS A 164 3.99 -8.73 10.27
CA LYS A 164 3.44 -7.84 11.31
C LYS A 164 4.52 -6.95 11.92
N SER A 165 5.69 -7.51 12.25
CA SER A 165 6.82 -6.76 12.82
C SER A 165 7.32 -5.68 11.84
N GLU A 166 7.44 -6.04 10.56
CA GLU A 166 7.84 -5.11 9.50
C GLU A 166 6.83 -3.98 9.27
N LEU A 167 5.54 -4.28 9.35
CA LEU A 167 4.48 -3.28 9.31
C LEU A 167 4.56 -2.36 10.53
N ASP A 168 4.67 -2.89 11.75
CA ASP A 168 4.72 -2.09 12.98
C ASP A 168 5.90 -1.10 12.98
N ALA A 169 7.07 -1.52 12.49
CA ALA A 169 8.22 -0.63 12.29
C ALA A 169 7.91 0.51 11.31
N ARG A 170 7.30 0.19 10.16
CA ARG A 170 6.88 1.19 9.16
C ARG A 170 5.80 2.13 9.69
N LYS A 171 4.89 1.66 10.55
CA LYS A 171 3.89 2.51 11.19
C LYS A 171 4.54 3.55 12.10
N ALA A 172 5.55 3.15 12.86
CA ALA A 172 6.31 4.08 13.68
C ALA A 172 7.06 5.09 12.80
N ALA A 173 7.66 4.63 11.71
CA ALA A 173 8.35 5.50 10.76
C ALA A 173 7.42 6.52 10.09
N SER A 174 6.21 6.13 9.68
CA SER A 174 5.25 7.07 9.08
C SER A 174 4.79 8.16 10.04
N LEU A 175 4.77 7.88 11.34
CA LEU A 175 4.42 8.86 12.39
C LEU A 175 5.58 9.80 12.76
N LEU A 176 6.79 9.25 12.84
CA LEU A 176 7.94 9.96 13.39
C LEU A 176 8.78 10.65 12.31
N GLY A 177 8.67 10.22 11.06
CA GLY A 177 9.50 10.69 9.95
C GLY A 177 11.01 10.62 10.21
N PRO A 178 11.54 9.51 10.79
CA PRO A 178 12.96 9.44 11.12
C PRO A 178 13.82 9.44 9.86
N GLU A 179 15.06 9.94 9.97
CA GLU A 179 16.06 9.69 8.94
C GLU A 179 16.55 8.23 8.98
N GLY A 180 16.90 7.69 7.82
CA GLY A 180 17.47 6.33 7.69
C GLY A 180 16.53 5.31 7.03
N GLU A 181 16.91 4.03 7.14
CA GLU A 181 16.32 2.91 6.39
C GLU A 181 15.05 2.34 7.04
N TYR A 182 13.96 3.11 7.01
CA TYR A 182 12.67 2.70 7.56
C TYR A 182 11.53 2.66 6.54
N TYR A 183 11.84 3.02 5.28
CA TYR A 183 10.89 3.23 4.21
C TYR A 183 11.06 2.13 3.14
N PRO A 184 10.13 2.04 2.16
CA PRO A 184 10.22 1.01 1.13
C PRO A 184 11.58 0.98 0.42
N ASN A 185 12.28 -0.15 0.50
CA ASN A 185 13.65 -0.26 0.00
C ASN A 185 13.73 -1.28 -1.13
N GLN A 186 13.96 -0.78 -2.35
CA GLN A 186 14.14 -1.61 -3.53
C GLN A 186 15.49 -2.32 -3.59
N TYR A 187 16.45 -1.95 -2.74
CA TYR A 187 17.84 -2.42 -2.77
C TYR A 187 18.43 -2.28 -4.19
N TYR A 188 19.16 -3.29 -4.70
CA TYR A 188 19.65 -3.32 -6.08
C TYR A 188 18.60 -3.72 -7.13
N SER A 189 17.32 -3.89 -6.75
CA SER A 189 16.26 -4.07 -7.75
C SER A 189 15.93 -2.74 -8.42
N MET A 190 15.39 -2.79 -9.64
CA MET A 190 15.01 -1.60 -10.41
C MET A 190 13.61 -1.07 -10.05
N LEU A 191 13.11 -1.37 -8.83
CA LEU A 191 11.77 -1.00 -8.34
C LEU A 191 11.72 0.40 -7.69
N CYS A 192 12.56 1.35 -8.13
CA CYS A 192 12.59 2.70 -7.57
C CYS A 192 11.27 3.48 -7.73
N GLY A 193 10.55 3.26 -8.83
CA GLY A 193 9.21 3.84 -9.04
C GLY A 193 8.19 3.34 -8.01
N PRO A 194 8.00 2.01 -7.86
CA PRO A 194 7.18 1.44 -6.80
C PRO A 194 7.61 1.90 -5.39
N ALA A 195 8.90 1.95 -5.10
CA ALA A 195 9.41 2.42 -3.81
C ALA A 195 8.96 3.86 -3.53
N ALA A 196 9.14 4.76 -4.50
CA ALA A 196 8.71 6.16 -4.41
C ALA A 196 7.20 6.28 -4.20
N PHE A 197 6.40 5.50 -4.93
CA PHE A 197 4.94 5.49 -4.76
C PHE A 197 4.53 5.02 -3.36
N TYR A 198 5.08 3.89 -2.90
CA TYR A 198 4.72 3.33 -1.59
C TYR A 198 5.24 4.17 -0.44
N TYR A 199 6.35 4.91 -0.60
CA TYR A 199 6.76 5.92 0.37
C TYR A 199 5.65 6.96 0.57
N CYS A 200 5.15 7.58 -0.52
CA CYS A 200 4.06 8.56 -0.44
C CYS A 200 2.79 7.96 0.18
N LEU A 201 2.40 6.74 -0.24
CA LEU A 201 1.22 6.07 0.31
C LEU A 201 1.37 5.76 1.81
N MET A 202 2.54 5.28 2.23
CA MET A 202 2.84 4.97 3.62
C MET A 202 2.80 6.22 4.50
N MET A 203 3.29 7.35 4.01
CA MET A 203 3.33 8.61 4.76
C MET A 203 1.95 9.27 4.89
N ASP A 204 1.10 9.18 3.87
CA ASP A 204 -0.21 9.83 3.88
C ASP A 204 -1.33 8.95 4.44
N ARG A 205 -1.33 7.67 4.06
CA ARG A 205 -2.42 6.70 4.24
C ARG A 205 -1.87 5.34 4.64
N TYR A 206 -1.24 5.29 5.82
CA TYR A 206 -0.68 4.05 6.35
C TYR A 206 -1.73 2.94 6.50
N ASP A 207 -2.99 3.29 6.79
CA ASP A 207 -4.11 2.33 6.82
C ASP A 207 -4.32 1.62 5.48
N VAL A 208 -4.22 2.33 4.36
CA VAL A 208 -4.29 1.76 3.00
C VAL A 208 -3.05 0.92 2.71
N TYR A 209 -1.86 1.42 3.08
CA TYR A 209 -0.61 0.67 2.92
C TYR A 209 -0.63 -0.68 3.67
N GLU A 210 -1.00 -0.67 4.95
CA GLU A 210 -1.13 -1.88 5.78
C GLU A 210 -2.16 -2.85 5.20
N GLN A 211 -3.32 -2.33 4.78
CA GLN A 211 -4.39 -3.17 4.26
C GLN A 211 -4.03 -3.82 2.91
N LEU A 212 -3.32 -3.12 2.03
CA LEU A 212 -2.79 -3.69 0.79
C LEU A 212 -1.85 -4.87 1.05
N VAL A 213 -0.94 -4.73 2.01
CA VAL A 213 0.00 -5.80 2.38
C VAL A 213 -0.77 -7.03 2.85
N TRP A 214 -1.77 -6.86 3.72
CA TRP A 214 -2.57 -7.97 4.21
C TRP A 214 -3.45 -8.60 3.14
N ASP A 215 -4.07 -7.82 2.27
CA ASP A 215 -4.90 -8.36 1.19
C ASP A 215 -4.04 -9.17 0.21
N LEU A 216 -2.87 -8.66 -0.20
CA LEU A 216 -1.92 -9.41 -1.03
C LEU A 216 -1.42 -10.67 -0.33
N TRP A 217 -1.01 -10.60 0.94
CA TRP A 217 -0.50 -11.77 1.68
C TRP A 217 -1.57 -12.85 1.88
N ASN A 218 -2.81 -12.47 2.22
CA ASN A 218 -3.91 -13.40 2.50
C ASN A 218 -4.59 -13.94 1.24
N HIS A 219 -4.63 -13.16 0.16
CA HIS A 219 -5.48 -13.45 -1.01
C HIS A 219 -4.74 -13.47 -2.35
N GLY A 220 -3.46 -13.08 -2.38
CA GLY A 220 -2.65 -13.00 -3.60
C GLY A 220 -3.08 -11.88 -4.54
N LYS A 221 -4.00 -11.01 -4.11
CA LYS A 221 -4.52 -9.87 -4.88
C LYS A 221 -5.03 -8.79 -3.93
N ALA A 222 -5.07 -7.56 -4.41
CA ALA A 222 -5.68 -6.44 -3.71
C ALA A 222 -6.21 -5.40 -4.70
N THR A 223 -7.01 -4.44 -4.23
CA THR A 223 -7.48 -3.34 -5.08
C THR A 223 -7.09 -2.01 -4.45
N LEU A 224 -6.42 -1.15 -5.22
CA LEU A 224 -6.12 0.23 -4.87
C LEU A 224 -6.99 1.15 -5.73
N GLY A 225 -8.05 1.72 -5.14
CA GLY A 225 -9.06 2.47 -5.90
C GLY A 225 -9.72 1.58 -6.96
N SER A 226 -9.47 1.86 -8.24
CA SER A 226 -9.95 1.02 -9.35
C SER A 226 -8.89 0.06 -9.91
N PHE A 227 -7.65 0.15 -9.42
CA PHE A 227 -6.54 -0.63 -9.89
C PHE A 227 -6.45 -1.98 -9.17
N LEU A 228 -6.59 -3.07 -9.93
CA LEU A 228 -6.42 -4.44 -9.43
C LEU A 228 -4.94 -4.81 -9.40
N LEU A 229 -4.40 -5.05 -8.21
CA LEU A 229 -3.11 -5.69 -8.02
C LEU A 229 -3.34 -7.20 -8.00
N GLN A 230 -2.85 -7.89 -9.02
CA GLN A 230 -2.91 -9.33 -9.14
C GLN A 230 -1.58 -9.83 -9.69
N PRO A 231 -0.56 -9.98 -8.82
CA PRO A 231 0.72 -10.54 -9.21
C PRO A 231 0.58 -11.95 -9.79
N SER A 232 1.50 -12.30 -10.66
CA SER A 232 1.67 -13.63 -11.21
C SER A 232 2.17 -14.62 -10.16
N THR A 233 2.03 -15.91 -10.47
CA THR A 233 2.53 -16.99 -9.61
C THR A 233 4.04 -16.90 -9.39
N SER A 234 4.83 -16.46 -10.37
CA SER A 234 6.28 -16.30 -10.24
C SER A 234 6.64 -15.20 -9.24
N THR A 235 5.95 -14.05 -9.27
CA THR A 235 6.12 -13.00 -8.26
C THR A 235 5.75 -13.48 -6.86
N MET A 236 4.67 -14.27 -6.73
CA MET A 236 4.24 -14.83 -5.45
C MET A 236 5.14 -16.00 -4.97
N LYS A 237 5.77 -16.74 -5.89
CA LYS A 237 6.64 -17.89 -5.63
C LYS A 237 8.07 -17.57 -6.07
N VAL A 238 8.65 -16.57 -5.41
CA VAL A 238 9.98 -16.04 -5.75
C VAL A 238 11.07 -17.06 -5.40
N ASN A 239 12.03 -17.27 -6.31
CA ASN A 239 13.07 -18.28 -6.17
C ASN A 239 14.48 -17.70 -5.94
N ASP A 240 14.62 -16.38 -5.96
CA ASP A 240 15.90 -15.70 -5.84
C ASP A 240 15.92 -14.62 -4.74
N LEU A 241 14.92 -14.56 -3.86
CA LEU A 241 14.82 -13.51 -2.84
C LEU A 241 16.07 -13.40 -1.95
N PHE A 242 16.73 -14.51 -1.65
CA PHE A 242 17.98 -14.57 -0.90
C PHE A 242 19.21 -14.62 -1.81
N SER A 243 19.14 -15.37 -2.92
CA SER A 243 20.29 -15.63 -3.81
C SER A 243 21.52 -16.13 -3.06
N GLY A 244 21.32 -17.04 -2.12
CA GLY A 244 22.37 -17.61 -1.27
C GLY A 244 22.83 -16.74 -0.09
N ALA A 245 22.22 -15.57 0.14
CA ALA A 245 22.46 -14.77 1.34
C ALA A 245 21.71 -15.33 2.57
N SER A 246 22.10 -14.90 3.78
CA SER A 246 21.41 -15.27 5.03
C SER A 246 20.18 -14.42 5.33
N HIS A 247 19.97 -13.35 4.57
CA HIS A 247 18.86 -12.42 4.70
C HIS A 247 18.31 -12.08 3.30
N PRO A 248 17.02 -11.79 3.17
CA PRO A 248 16.45 -11.48 1.87
C PRO A 248 17.01 -10.17 1.32
N ARG A 249 17.24 -10.10 0.00
CA ARG A 249 17.76 -8.91 -0.70
C ARG A 249 16.76 -7.75 -0.70
N VAL A 250 15.48 -8.05 -0.61
CA VAL A 250 14.37 -7.10 -0.46
C VAL A 250 13.50 -7.64 0.66
N SER A 251 13.06 -6.78 1.58
CA SER A 251 12.23 -7.22 2.72
C SER A 251 10.92 -7.86 2.25
N ALA A 252 10.29 -8.65 3.12
CA ALA A 252 9.09 -9.41 2.73
C ALA A 252 7.93 -8.48 2.35
N VAL A 253 7.75 -7.40 3.12
CA VAL A 253 6.72 -6.39 2.85
C VAL A 253 7.02 -5.62 1.57
N ASP A 254 8.29 -5.29 1.33
CA ASP A 254 8.72 -4.59 0.11
C ASP A 254 8.54 -5.46 -1.14
N TRP A 255 8.83 -6.75 -1.05
CA TRP A 255 8.57 -7.69 -2.15
C TRP A 255 7.07 -7.82 -2.41
N ILE A 256 6.26 -8.05 -1.37
CA ILE A 256 4.80 -8.13 -1.50
C ILE A 256 4.25 -6.89 -2.18
N THR A 257 4.70 -5.70 -1.80
CA THR A 257 4.13 -4.44 -2.30
C THR A 257 4.69 -4.08 -3.68
N MET A 258 6.01 -3.87 -3.78
CA MET A 258 6.64 -3.32 -4.98
C MET A 258 6.64 -4.28 -6.15
N ALA A 259 6.96 -5.56 -5.92
CA ALA A 259 6.96 -6.54 -7.00
C ALA A 259 5.54 -6.79 -7.52
N SER A 260 4.54 -6.82 -6.63
CA SER A 260 3.13 -6.97 -7.04
C SER A 260 2.61 -5.78 -7.82
N LEU A 261 2.92 -4.55 -7.37
CA LEU A 261 2.54 -3.33 -8.10
C LEU A 261 3.14 -3.33 -9.50
N ARG A 262 4.43 -3.68 -9.60
CA ARG A 262 5.16 -3.72 -10.86
C ARG A 262 4.57 -4.76 -11.81
N ASP A 263 4.47 -6.01 -11.37
CA ASP A 263 3.98 -7.11 -12.20
C ASP A 263 2.53 -6.89 -12.66
N SER A 264 1.68 -6.33 -11.79
CA SER A 264 0.28 -6.01 -12.13
C SER A 264 0.13 -4.81 -13.07
N SER A 265 1.15 -3.96 -13.19
CA SER A 265 1.10 -2.76 -14.04
C SER A 265 1.63 -3.02 -15.45
N ASN A 266 2.45 -4.06 -15.62
CA ASN A 266 3.07 -4.39 -16.88
C ASN A 266 2.11 -5.15 -17.80
N ASN A 267 1.49 -4.45 -18.77
CA ASN A 267 0.69 -5.10 -19.81
C ASN A 267 1.54 -5.82 -20.90
N LEU A 268 2.87 -5.64 -20.91
CA LEU A 268 3.76 -6.13 -21.99
C LEU A 268 4.88 -7.10 -21.54
N LEU A 269 5.40 -7.02 -20.30
CA LEU A 269 6.48 -7.87 -19.79
C LEU A 269 6.30 -8.18 -18.29
N LYS A 270 6.13 -9.45 -17.92
CA LYS A 270 5.98 -9.84 -16.50
C LYS A 270 7.27 -9.56 -15.71
N TYR A 271 7.15 -9.13 -14.45
CA TYR A 271 8.29 -8.94 -13.55
C TYR A 271 8.43 -10.17 -12.65
N GLU A 272 9.31 -11.09 -13.04
CA GLU A 272 9.36 -12.45 -12.49
C GLU A 272 10.54 -12.72 -11.53
N SER A 273 11.49 -11.77 -11.37
CA SER A 273 12.66 -11.93 -10.48
C SER A 273 13.21 -10.59 -9.98
N VAL A 274 13.92 -10.58 -8.84
CA VAL A 274 14.55 -9.36 -8.28
C VAL A 274 15.54 -8.75 -9.28
N GLY A 275 16.21 -9.59 -10.08
CA GLY A 275 17.21 -9.21 -11.08
C GLY A 275 16.67 -8.76 -12.43
N ASP A 276 15.35 -8.75 -12.67
CA ASP A 276 14.78 -8.41 -13.97
C ASP A 276 14.82 -6.89 -14.25
N LYS A 277 15.88 -6.47 -14.93
CA LYS A 277 16.20 -5.04 -15.11
C LYS A 277 15.28 -4.34 -16.10
N VAL A 278 14.84 -5.02 -17.15
CA VAL A 278 14.07 -4.37 -18.24
C VAL A 278 12.60 -4.25 -17.86
N SER A 279 12.01 -5.29 -17.27
CA SER A 279 10.59 -5.28 -16.89
C SER A 279 10.32 -4.48 -15.61
N ALA A 280 11.34 -3.93 -14.94
CA ALA A 280 11.22 -3.07 -13.76
C ALA A 280 11.16 -1.55 -14.04
N ILE A 281 11.52 -1.11 -15.26
CA ILE A 281 11.60 0.32 -15.62
C ILE A 281 10.23 0.99 -15.49
N THR A 282 10.08 1.90 -14.53
CA THR A 282 8.80 2.59 -14.26
C THR A 282 8.66 3.83 -15.11
N LEU A 283 7.66 3.85 -15.98
CA LEU A 283 7.32 5.01 -16.79
C LEU A 283 6.54 6.01 -15.93
N TRP A 284 6.66 7.31 -16.24
CA TRP A 284 5.95 8.36 -15.49
C TRP A 284 4.43 8.16 -15.52
N GLY A 285 3.89 7.61 -16.62
CA GLY A 285 2.46 7.30 -16.74
C GLY A 285 1.98 6.24 -15.74
N ASP A 286 2.86 5.32 -15.32
CA ASP A 286 2.53 4.31 -14.31
C ASP A 286 2.42 4.96 -12.93
N ILE A 287 3.37 5.82 -12.55
CA ILE A 287 3.30 6.58 -11.28
C ILE A 287 2.05 7.45 -11.23
N GLU A 288 1.74 8.16 -12.33
CA GLU A 288 0.52 8.95 -12.43
C GLU A 288 -0.72 8.09 -12.22
N LYS A 289 -0.81 6.94 -12.91
CA LYS A 289 -1.91 6.00 -12.74
C LYS A 289 -2.04 5.52 -11.29
N TRP A 290 -0.94 5.17 -10.62
CA TRP A 290 -0.96 4.70 -9.24
C TRP A 290 -1.39 5.80 -8.26
N MET A 291 -0.86 7.01 -8.39
CA MET A 291 -1.23 8.17 -7.55
C MET A 291 -2.72 8.50 -7.70
N LEU A 292 -3.23 8.54 -8.93
CA LEU A 292 -4.66 8.81 -9.18
C LEU A 292 -5.56 7.69 -8.60
N ASN A 293 -5.14 6.42 -8.71
CA ASN A 293 -5.87 5.30 -8.13
C ASN A 293 -5.81 5.27 -6.61
N ALA A 294 -4.74 5.81 -6.01
CA ALA A 294 -4.64 6.00 -4.57
C ALA A 294 -5.50 7.17 -4.07
N GLY A 295 -6.09 7.97 -4.96
CA GLY A 295 -6.97 9.09 -4.61
C GLY A 295 -6.30 10.47 -4.60
N ALA A 296 -5.04 10.57 -5.03
CA ALA A 296 -4.38 11.86 -5.23
C ALA A 296 -4.83 12.55 -6.53
N GLN A 297 -4.60 13.85 -6.64
CA GLN A 297 -4.83 14.63 -7.85
C GLN A 297 -3.52 15.16 -8.42
N LYS A 298 -3.38 15.13 -9.75
CA LYS A 298 -2.22 15.70 -10.43
C LYS A 298 -2.35 17.22 -10.52
N ILE A 299 -1.33 17.92 -10.04
CA ILE A 299 -1.24 19.39 -10.07
C ILE A 299 -0.37 19.85 -11.25
N PHE A 300 0.74 19.15 -11.50
CA PHE A 300 1.73 19.58 -12.46
C PHE A 300 2.54 18.40 -13.01
N SER A 301 3.06 18.55 -14.22
CA SER A 301 4.12 17.69 -14.77
C SER A 301 4.93 18.45 -15.81
N ASN A 302 6.25 18.33 -15.73
CA ASN A 302 7.18 18.76 -16.77
C ASN A 302 8.21 17.68 -17.10
N ILE A 303 7.90 16.40 -16.82
CA ILE A 303 8.80 15.30 -17.16
C ILE A 303 9.03 15.29 -18.67
N SER A 304 10.30 15.21 -19.08
CA SER A 304 10.68 15.27 -20.48
C SER A 304 11.80 14.29 -20.82
N LEU A 305 12.09 14.17 -22.12
CA LEU A 305 13.26 13.41 -22.60
C LEU A 305 14.58 14.16 -22.39
N TYR A 306 14.51 15.46 -22.14
CA TYR A 306 15.64 16.36 -21.97
C TYR A 306 15.87 16.72 -20.51
N HIS A 307 17.07 17.21 -20.22
CA HIS A 307 17.41 17.73 -18.91
C HIS A 307 16.59 18.97 -18.56
N SER A 308 16.41 19.20 -17.26
CA SER A 308 15.62 20.30 -16.73
C SER A 308 16.37 21.62 -16.86
N SER A 309 15.65 22.69 -17.16
CA SER A 309 16.18 24.05 -17.07
C SER A 309 16.14 24.58 -15.62
N LEU A 310 16.82 25.70 -15.36
CA LEU A 310 16.70 26.39 -14.08
C LEU A 310 15.25 26.84 -13.79
N SER A 311 14.52 27.25 -14.83
CA SER A 311 13.11 27.62 -14.73
C SER A 311 12.22 26.43 -14.34
N ASP A 312 12.52 25.23 -14.86
CA ASP A 312 11.81 24.00 -14.49
C ASP A 312 11.96 23.70 -12.99
N ILE A 313 13.18 23.81 -12.47
CA ILE A 313 13.47 23.58 -11.07
C ILE A 313 12.87 24.67 -10.18
N CYS A 314 12.95 25.93 -10.59
CA CYS A 314 12.27 27.02 -9.88
C CYS A 314 10.75 26.78 -9.82
N LYS A 315 10.15 26.24 -10.88
CA LYS A 315 8.73 25.88 -10.88
C LYS A 315 8.42 24.77 -9.89
N LEU A 316 9.20 23.68 -9.86
CA LEU A 316 9.04 22.60 -8.88
C LEU A 316 9.21 23.11 -7.44
N ASN A 317 10.25 23.91 -7.17
CA ASN A 317 10.47 24.57 -5.88
C ASN A 317 9.31 25.46 -5.44
N SER A 318 8.65 26.14 -6.38
CA SER A 318 7.49 26.99 -6.08
C SER A 318 6.25 26.19 -5.68
N LEU A 319 6.13 24.95 -6.16
CA LEU A 319 5.01 24.05 -5.86
C LEU A 319 5.24 23.24 -4.58
N MET A 320 6.49 23.04 -4.18
CA MET A 320 6.84 22.27 -2.98
C MET A 320 6.26 22.91 -1.70
N CYS A 321 5.40 22.14 -1.02
CA CYS A 321 4.80 22.44 0.27
C CYS A 321 4.42 21.13 0.99
N ASN A 322 3.91 21.22 2.22
CA ASN A 322 3.58 20.05 3.04
C ASN A 322 2.37 19.24 2.55
N ASP A 323 1.64 19.73 1.54
CA ASP A 323 0.39 19.13 1.05
C ASP A 323 0.53 18.47 -0.34
N VAL A 324 1.77 18.35 -0.83
CA VAL A 324 2.07 17.76 -2.14
C VAL A 324 3.20 16.73 -2.07
N HIS A 325 3.18 15.81 -3.03
CA HIS A 325 4.31 14.94 -3.36
C HIS A 325 4.92 15.34 -4.70
N ILE A 326 6.24 15.50 -4.74
CA ILE A 326 6.99 15.76 -5.98
C ILE A 326 7.82 14.53 -6.32
N PHE A 327 7.45 13.84 -7.39
CA PHE A 327 8.23 12.77 -7.98
C PHE A 327 9.15 13.35 -9.04
N SER A 328 10.46 13.10 -8.96
CA SER A 328 11.40 13.50 -10.00
C SER A 328 12.07 12.30 -10.64
N LEU A 329 12.19 12.38 -11.96
CA LEU A 329 12.94 11.43 -12.76
C LEU A 329 14.34 11.97 -12.95
N ILE A 330 15.33 11.21 -12.53
CA ILE A 330 16.72 11.63 -12.50
C ILE A 330 17.65 10.59 -13.13
N SER A 331 18.89 11.00 -13.38
CA SER A 331 20.03 10.09 -13.41
C SER A 331 20.57 9.93 -12.00
N ALA A 332 20.72 8.68 -11.56
CA ALA A 332 21.18 8.32 -10.22
C ALA A 332 22.57 8.91 -9.89
N GLY A 333 23.39 9.27 -10.88
CA GLY A 333 24.73 9.83 -10.71
C GLY A 333 24.81 11.10 -9.85
N MET A 334 23.68 11.80 -9.65
CA MET A 334 23.61 12.93 -8.73
C MET A 334 23.50 12.53 -7.25
N LEU A 335 23.21 11.28 -6.94
CA LEU A 335 23.10 10.75 -5.58
C LEU A 335 24.44 10.16 -5.12
N GLN A 336 24.72 10.18 -3.81
CA GLN A 336 26.00 9.72 -3.27
C GLN A 336 26.33 8.25 -3.63
N GLN A 337 25.31 7.40 -3.69
CA GLN A 337 25.46 5.96 -3.97
C GLN A 337 25.14 5.60 -5.43
N GLY A 338 24.83 6.58 -6.28
CA GLY A 338 24.36 6.33 -7.63
C GLY A 338 25.47 6.18 -8.65
N ALA A 339 25.25 5.30 -9.62
CA ALA A 339 26.13 5.16 -10.76
C ALA A 339 25.99 6.38 -11.68
N ASN A 340 27.13 6.93 -12.12
CA ASN A 340 27.13 8.06 -13.04
C ASN A 340 26.79 7.61 -14.46
N VAL A 341 25.52 7.76 -14.85
CA VAL A 341 25.02 7.45 -16.19
C VAL A 341 24.41 8.68 -16.85
N PRO A 342 24.52 8.84 -18.19
CA PRO A 342 24.02 10.04 -18.87
C PRO A 342 22.50 10.01 -19.14
N PHE A 343 21.78 8.98 -18.68
CA PHE A 343 20.36 8.79 -18.98
C PHE A 343 19.53 8.64 -17.70
N LYS A 344 18.23 8.92 -17.83
CA LYS A 344 17.23 8.72 -16.77
C LYS A 344 17.12 7.25 -16.37
N ASP A 345 17.35 6.96 -15.09
CA ASP A 345 17.34 5.59 -14.58
C ASP A 345 16.73 5.47 -13.18
N HIS A 346 16.36 6.58 -12.54
CA HIS A 346 15.94 6.55 -11.14
C HIS A 346 14.86 7.55 -10.75
N TRP A 347 14.00 7.13 -9.81
CA TRP A 347 12.93 7.93 -9.23
C TRP A 347 13.27 8.35 -7.80
N ILE A 348 12.99 9.62 -7.48
CA ILE A 348 13.09 10.17 -6.14
C ILE A 348 11.79 10.90 -5.77
N VAL A 349 11.54 11.05 -4.47
CA VAL A 349 10.49 11.95 -3.96
C VAL A 349 11.13 13.08 -3.18
N TRP A 350 10.78 14.32 -3.47
CA TRP A 350 11.30 15.45 -2.72
C TRP A 350 10.63 15.51 -1.35
N ASP A 351 11.43 15.68 -0.31
CA ASP A 351 10.98 15.90 1.07
C ASP A 351 11.41 17.30 1.55
N GLY A 352 11.44 18.24 0.60
CA GLY A 352 11.88 19.60 0.83
C GLY A 352 12.18 20.33 -0.47
N LYS A 353 12.38 21.64 -0.38
CA LYS A 353 12.82 22.45 -1.53
C LYS A 353 14.29 22.17 -1.84
N LEU A 354 14.65 22.20 -3.12
CA LEU A 354 16.03 22.36 -3.52
C LEU A 354 16.51 23.74 -3.05
N LYS A 355 17.62 23.76 -2.32
CA LYS A 355 18.20 24.97 -1.74
C LYS A 355 19.71 24.99 -1.96
N LEU A 356 20.31 26.16 -1.84
CA LEU A 356 21.76 26.28 -1.72
C LEU A 356 22.22 25.60 -0.42
N VAL A 357 23.46 25.09 -0.41
CA VAL A 357 24.05 24.48 0.80
C VAL A 357 24.08 25.46 1.98
N ASN A 358 24.19 26.78 1.72
CA ASN A 358 24.10 27.82 2.73
C ASN A 358 22.66 28.16 3.18
N GLY A 359 21.65 27.45 2.68
CA GLY A 359 20.23 27.66 2.98
C GLY A 359 19.51 28.66 2.08
N GLY A 360 20.20 29.32 1.15
CA GLY A 360 19.60 30.26 0.21
C GLY A 360 18.62 29.60 -0.77
N SER A 361 17.63 30.37 -1.23
CA SER A 361 16.66 29.90 -2.23
C SER A 361 17.27 29.87 -3.63
N ILE A 362 16.87 28.89 -4.44
CA ILE A 362 17.19 28.83 -5.87
C ILE A 362 16.21 29.72 -6.64
N THR A 363 16.75 30.58 -7.51
CA THR A 363 16.05 31.54 -8.36
C THR A 363 16.59 31.45 -9.79
N ASN A 364 15.97 32.15 -10.75
CA ASN A 364 16.45 32.14 -12.14
C ASN A 364 17.78 32.90 -12.30
N GLU A 365 18.19 33.67 -11.30
CA GLU A 365 19.42 34.44 -11.24
C GLU A 365 20.54 33.69 -10.50
N THR A 366 20.24 32.52 -9.92
CA THR A 366 21.22 31.73 -9.17
C THR A 366 22.31 31.19 -10.12
N SER A 367 23.57 31.42 -9.77
CA SER A 367 24.72 30.91 -10.54
C SER A 367 24.72 29.38 -10.59
N LEU A 368 25.01 28.82 -11.77
CA LEU A 368 25.09 27.37 -11.98
C LEU A 368 26.25 26.71 -11.23
N GLU A 369 27.22 27.51 -10.77
CA GLU A 369 28.38 27.05 -10.00
C GLU A 369 28.10 26.89 -8.50
N GLU A 370 26.94 27.35 -8.02
CA GLU A 370 26.55 27.26 -6.63
C GLU A 370 26.26 25.81 -6.22
N LEU A 371 26.60 25.48 -4.97
CA LEU A 371 26.37 24.16 -4.41
C LEU A 371 24.95 24.02 -3.88
N VAL A 372 24.32 22.90 -4.18
CA VAL A 372 22.92 22.64 -3.84
C VAL A 372 22.75 21.47 -2.89
N SER A 373 21.65 21.49 -2.15
CA SER A 373 21.20 20.40 -1.28
C SER A 373 19.70 20.18 -1.44
N LEU A 374 19.28 18.93 -1.35
CA LEU A 374 17.89 18.52 -1.39
C LEU A 374 17.68 17.44 -0.33
N ARG A 375 16.62 17.59 0.46
CA ARG A 375 16.09 16.52 1.29
C ARG A 375 15.15 15.68 0.42
N LEU A 376 15.40 14.38 0.31
CA LEU A 376 14.66 13.50 -0.59
C LEU A 376 14.60 12.08 -0.07
N PHE A 377 13.56 11.37 -0.50
CA PHE A 377 13.44 9.93 -0.38
C PHE A 377 14.12 9.22 -1.57
N SER A 378 14.98 8.24 -1.26
CA SER A 378 15.54 7.30 -2.23
C SER A 378 16.11 6.07 -1.52
N TRP A 379 16.05 4.89 -2.17
CA TRP A 379 16.60 3.63 -1.65
C TRP A 379 16.24 3.29 -0.19
N GLY A 380 14.97 3.49 0.17
CA GLY A 380 14.48 3.21 1.53
C GLY A 380 14.85 4.25 2.58
N GLU A 381 15.47 5.37 2.19
CA GLU A 381 15.95 6.39 3.11
C GLU A 381 15.40 7.77 2.78
N VAL A 382 15.13 8.55 3.82
CA VAL A 382 14.96 10.00 3.76
C VAL A 382 16.12 10.64 4.50
N LYS A 383 16.87 11.51 3.83
CA LYS A 383 18.02 12.20 4.41
C LYS A 383 18.14 13.61 3.88
N ASP A 384 18.65 14.49 4.73
CA ASP A 384 19.24 15.74 4.26
C ASP A 384 20.52 15.42 3.48
N ASN A 385 20.65 16.00 2.29
CA ASN A 385 21.86 15.93 1.48
C ASN A 385 22.17 14.54 0.88
N SER A 386 21.15 13.80 0.41
CA SER A 386 21.32 12.56 -0.38
C SER A 386 22.07 12.78 -1.71
N LEU A 387 22.20 14.04 -2.12
CA LEU A 387 22.98 14.45 -3.29
C LEU A 387 24.48 14.22 -3.06
N ARG A 388 25.21 14.01 -4.16
CA ARG A 388 26.67 13.92 -4.17
C ARG A 388 27.28 15.16 -3.51
N VAL A 389 28.34 14.96 -2.74
CA VAL A 389 29.09 16.04 -2.11
C VAL A 389 29.54 17.05 -3.17
N SER A 390 29.34 18.34 -2.88
CA SER A 390 29.69 19.46 -3.77
C SER A 390 29.02 19.41 -5.15
N LEU A 391 27.81 18.84 -5.26
CA LEU A 391 27.01 18.90 -6.48
C LEU A 391 26.64 20.36 -6.78
N LYS A 392 27.03 20.84 -7.96
CA LYS A 392 26.68 22.18 -8.44
C LYS A 392 25.27 22.20 -9.03
N LEU A 393 24.63 23.37 -9.03
CA LEU A 393 23.31 23.56 -9.63
C LEU A 393 23.29 23.14 -11.11
N GLY A 394 24.29 23.52 -11.91
CA GLY A 394 24.39 23.10 -13.30
C GLY A 394 24.46 21.57 -13.47
N GLU A 395 25.16 20.88 -12.57
CA GLU A 395 25.20 19.42 -12.57
C GLU A 395 23.84 18.83 -12.17
N PHE A 396 23.17 19.40 -11.16
CA PHE A 396 21.82 18.97 -10.75
C PHE A 396 20.83 19.05 -11.93
N LEU A 397 20.87 20.14 -12.70
CA LEU A 397 20.04 20.32 -13.89
C LEU A 397 20.30 19.22 -14.93
N ASN A 398 21.57 18.93 -15.20
CA ASN A 398 22.00 17.88 -16.13
C ASN A 398 21.67 16.45 -15.67
N HIS A 399 21.29 16.25 -14.40
CA HIS A 399 20.83 14.94 -13.92
C HIS A 399 19.31 14.86 -13.74
N THR A 400 18.57 15.96 -13.89
CA THR A 400 17.12 15.99 -13.63
C THR A 400 16.34 16.07 -14.93
N PHE A 401 15.30 15.25 -15.10
CA PHE A 401 14.47 15.16 -16.32
C PHE A 401 13.03 15.65 -16.08
N GLY A 402 12.84 16.53 -15.09
CA GLY A 402 11.56 17.08 -14.66
C GLY A 402 10.95 16.34 -13.47
N GLY A 403 9.71 16.69 -13.16
CA GLY A 403 8.94 16.05 -12.11
C GLY A 403 7.44 16.13 -12.30
N MET A 404 6.72 15.34 -11.50
CA MET A 404 5.27 15.37 -11.36
C MET A 404 4.90 15.76 -9.94
N VAL A 405 3.91 16.63 -9.81
CA VAL A 405 3.41 17.11 -8.53
C VAL A 405 1.98 16.61 -8.35
N PHE A 406 1.73 15.96 -7.24
CA PHE A 406 0.42 15.48 -6.84
C PHE A 406 0.03 16.06 -5.48
N THR A 407 -1.26 16.18 -5.21
CA THR A 407 -1.73 16.35 -3.83
C THR A 407 -1.32 15.14 -2.99
N LYS A 408 -1.37 15.29 -1.67
CA LYS A 408 -1.40 14.11 -0.78
C LYS A 408 -2.54 13.16 -1.12
N ILE A 409 -2.32 11.89 -0.82
CA ILE A 409 -3.28 10.81 -0.95
C ILE A 409 -4.31 10.99 0.17
N SER A 410 -5.58 11.15 -0.21
CA SER A 410 -6.69 11.48 0.70
C SER A 410 -7.37 10.26 1.29
#